data_AF-A0A8T6CVU0-F1
#
_entry.id   AF-A0A8T6CVU0-F1
#
_cell.length_a   1.000
_cell.length_b   1.000
_cell.length_c   1.000
_cell.angle_alpha   90.00
_cell.angle_beta   90.00
_cell.angle_gamma   90.00
#
_symmetry.space_group_name_H-M   'P 1'
#
loop_
_entity.id
_entity.type
_entity.pdbx_description
1 polymer ?
#
loop_
_entity_poly.entity_id
_entity_poly.type
_entity_poly.pdbx_seq_one_letter_code
_entity_poly.pdbx_strand_id
1 'polypeptide(L)'
;MLRRFNETGRKTIAREHASVRVRPSEGDQPTSFKVDLDLEDYNFSPDAVVRIEAWRSNIGERWEAGTIRDVVERGHYVDRMQEAPITSQFRVVVVDGDGTGKLLGASGPIKPRLPVESLIALEPKDLGGEVWRVDFGDGDRPTLLVNNQLEMMSEIVRNDAQFRALVMPQVLRSVLTQIVFVDGADLDDEEDGWHKGWLSLALSVHGGQVPKVTERDDQAQAELAQDWIERVVSAFSEQKVHAADLYREAQQAAS
;
A
#
# COMPACT_ATOMS: atom_id res chain seq x y z
N MET A 1 -10.54 11.51 -32.65
CA MET A 1 -11.22 11.56 -31.34
C MET A 1 -12.36 10.54 -31.38
N LEU A 2 -12.20 9.36 -30.77
CA LEU A 2 -13.24 8.32 -30.80
C LEU A 2 -14.28 8.62 -29.71
N ARG A 3 -15.48 9.08 -30.08
CA ARG A 3 -16.64 9.13 -29.18
C ARG A 3 -17.13 7.69 -28.98
N ARG A 4 -16.90 7.11 -27.79
CA ARG A 4 -17.55 5.86 -27.39
C ARG A 4 -19.04 6.15 -27.15
N PHE A 5 -19.88 5.72 -28.09
CA PHE A 5 -21.34 5.73 -27.92
C PHE A 5 -21.70 4.77 -26.77
N ASN A 6 -22.49 5.26 -25.82
CA ASN A 6 -22.98 4.47 -24.68
C ASN A 6 -24.36 3.91 -25.05
N GLU A 7 -24.38 2.86 -25.88
CA GLU A 7 -25.60 2.30 -26.50
C GLU A 7 -26.54 1.58 -25.50
N THR A 8 -26.14 1.41 -24.24
CA THR A 8 -26.90 0.63 -23.24
C THR A 8 -27.67 1.46 -22.22
N GLY A 9 -27.53 2.79 -22.23
CA GLY A 9 -28.11 3.67 -21.20
C GLY A 9 -27.45 3.52 -19.81
N ARG A 10 -26.30 2.83 -19.72
CA ARG A 10 -25.57 2.61 -18.47
C ARG A 10 -25.04 3.92 -17.89
N LYS A 11 -25.32 4.15 -16.61
CA LYS A 11 -24.82 5.30 -15.86
C LYS A 11 -23.37 5.08 -15.41
N THR A 12 -22.53 6.10 -15.55
CA THR A 12 -21.17 6.08 -15.00
C THR A 12 -21.23 6.59 -13.57
N ILE A 13 -20.76 5.79 -12.61
CA ILE A 13 -20.63 6.20 -11.21
C ILE A 13 -19.34 7.04 -11.10
N ALA A 14 -19.49 8.27 -10.65
CA ALA A 14 -18.39 9.22 -10.47
C ALA A 14 -17.42 8.71 -9.40
N ARG A 15 -16.15 9.10 -9.51
CA ARG A 15 -15.08 8.54 -8.69
C ARG A 15 -15.19 8.99 -7.23
N GLU A 16 -15.64 10.21 -7.03
CA GLU A 16 -15.94 10.83 -5.75
C GLU A 16 -17.06 10.11 -4.98
N HIS A 17 -17.94 9.40 -5.68
CA HIS A 17 -19.11 8.72 -5.10
C HIS A 17 -18.83 7.26 -4.71
N ALA A 18 -17.59 6.79 -4.84
CA ALA A 18 -17.21 5.44 -4.45
C ALA A 18 -15.78 5.38 -3.93
N SER A 19 -15.61 4.82 -2.72
CA SER A 19 -14.28 4.58 -2.16
C SER A 19 -14.20 3.22 -1.48
N VAL A 20 -13.01 2.62 -1.52
CA VAL A 20 -12.72 1.32 -0.91
C VAL A 20 -11.60 1.50 0.10
N ARG A 21 -11.79 0.98 1.31
CA ARG A 21 -10.78 0.89 2.38
C ARG A 21 -10.50 -0.57 2.68
N VAL A 22 -9.26 -0.99 2.48
CA VAL A 22 -8.83 -2.37 2.76
C VAL A 22 -8.17 -2.42 4.13
N ARG A 23 -8.43 -3.49 4.88
CA ARG A 23 -7.75 -3.85 6.11
C ARG A 23 -6.94 -5.13 5.86
N PRO A 24 -5.60 -5.07 5.91
CA PRO A 24 -4.77 -6.26 5.76
C PRO A 24 -5.01 -7.22 6.92
N SER A 25 -4.68 -8.49 6.71
CA SER A 25 -4.73 -9.51 7.76
C SER A 25 -3.84 -9.13 8.95
N GLU A 26 -4.35 -9.27 10.16
CA GLU A 26 -3.63 -9.04 11.40
C GLU A 26 -3.89 -10.23 12.35
N GLY A 27 -2.85 -11.00 12.67
CA GLY A 27 -2.99 -12.26 13.40
C GLY A 27 -3.90 -13.26 12.68
N ASP A 28 -4.92 -13.76 13.37
CA ASP A 28 -5.93 -14.69 12.82
C ASP A 28 -7.03 -13.99 12.00
N GLN A 29 -7.04 -12.65 11.92
CA GLN A 29 -8.06 -11.94 11.15
C GLN A 29 -7.72 -11.94 9.65
N PRO A 30 -8.65 -12.39 8.78
CA PRO A 30 -8.44 -12.32 7.35
C PRO A 30 -8.43 -10.88 6.85
N THR A 31 -7.80 -10.67 5.69
CA THR A 31 -7.92 -9.43 4.93
C THR A 31 -9.39 -9.12 4.65
N SER A 32 -9.82 -7.89 4.95
CA SER A 32 -11.20 -7.42 4.80
C SER A 32 -11.24 -6.07 4.07
N PHE A 33 -12.42 -5.63 3.62
CA PHE A 33 -12.58 -4.28 3.09
C PHE A 33 -13.95 -3.69 3.37
N LYS A 34 -13.99 -2.36 3.44
CA LYS A 34 -15.22 -1.56 3.49
C LYS A 34 -15.35 -0.74 2.21
N VAL A 35 -16.57 -0.64 1.70
CA VAL A 35 -16.90 0.25 0.59
C VAL A 35 -17.89 1.29 1.06
N ASP A 36 -17.53 2.55 0.82
CA ASP A 36 -18.37 3.71 1.06
C ASP A 36 -18.89 4.19 -0.31
N LEU A 37 -20.21 4.25 -0.46
CA LEU A 37 -20.91 4.51 -1.72
C LEU A 37 -21.95 5.62 -1.55
N ASP A 38 -22.00 6.51 -2.54
CA ASP A 38 -23.03 7.53 -2.70
C ASP A 38 -23.74 7.30 -4.03
N LEU A 39 -24.96 6.76 -3.99
CA LEU A 39 -25.70 6.36 -5.19
C LEU A 39 -27.03 7.09 -5.38
N GLU A 40 -27.32 8.10 -4.55
CA GLU A 40 -28.65 8.74 -4.49
C GLU A 40 -29.01 9.44 -5.80
N ASP A 41 -28.08 10.22 -6.36
CA ASP A 41 -28.31 11.01 -7.58
C ASP A 41 -28.41 10.19 -8.87
N TYR A 42 -28.05 8.91 -8.81
CA TYR A 42 -28.05 8.07 -10.00
C TYR A 42 -29.41 7.50 -10.33
N ASN A 43 -30.44 7.65 -9.49
CA ASN A 43 -31.79 7.12 -9.76
C ASN A 43 -31.76 5.64 -10.23
N PHE A 44 -31.01 4.80 -9.52
CA PHE A 44 -31.08 3.35 -9.71
C PHE A 44 -32.36 2.81 -9.05
N SER A 45 -32.87 1.68 -9.55
CA SER A 45 -33.96 1.00 -8.85
C SER A 45 -33.49 0.61 -7.45
N PRO A 46 -34.30 0.81 -6.38
CA PRO A 46 -33.95 0.37 -5.03
C PRO A 46 -33.64 -1.12 -4.93
N ASP A 47 -34.21 -1.93 -5.83
CA ASP A 47 -34.04 -3.38 -5.86
C ASP A 47 -32.91 -3.82 -6.82
N ALA A 48 -32.22 -2.88 -7.47
CA ALA A 48 -31.03 -3.18 -8.26
C ALA A 48 -29.91 -3.71 -7.36
N VAL A 49 -29.17 -4.69 -7.84
CA VAL A 49 -28.10 -5.37 -7.09
C VAL A 49 -26.79 -4.64 -7.29
N VAL A 50 -26.13 -4.31 -6.18
CA VAL A 50 -24.77 -3.77 -6.17
C VAL A 50 -23.80 -4.94 -6.08
N ARG A 51 -22.82 -4.97 -6.98
CA ARG A 51 -21.70 -5.91 -6.96
C ARG A 51 -20.39 -5.16 -6.86
N ILE A 52 -19.45 -5.76 -6.15
CA ILE A 52 -18.09 -5.26 -5.99
C ILE A 52 -17.18 -6.29 -6.63
N GLU A 53 -16.34 -5.83 -7.55
CA GLU A 53 -15.34 -6.66 -8.21
C GLU A 53 -13.97 -6.16 -7.79
N ALA A 54 -13.10 -7.06 -7.37
CA ALA A 54 -11.67 -6.81 -7.24
C ALA A 54 -10.93 -7.61 -8.30
N TRP A 55 -9.96 -7.01 -8.98
CA TRP A 55 -9.12 -7.75 -9.92
C TRP A 55 -7.68 -7.25 -9.92
N ARG A 56 -6.79 -8.18 -10.25
CA ARG A 56 -5.40 -7.92 -10.56
C ARG A 56 -4.88 -8.99 -11.53
N SER A 57 -4.44 -8.56 -12.70
CA SER A 57 -4.01 -9.46 -13.79
C SER A 57 -5.10 -10.49 -14.12
N ASN A 58 -4.86 -11.78 -13.87
CA ASN A 58 -5.79 -12.88 -14.10
C ASN A 58 -6.59 -13.31 -12.85
N ILE A 59 -6.31 -12.73 -11.68
CA ILE A 59 -7.00 -13.03 -10.43
C ILE A 59 -8.14 -12.01 -10.25
N GLY A 60 -9.34 -12.50 -9.95
CA GLY A 60 -10.48 -11.64 -9.70
C GLY A 60 -11.50 -12.28 -8.77
N GLU A 61 -12.01 -11.49 -7.85
CA GLU A 61 -13.01 -11.92 -6.87
C GLU A 61 -14.20 -10.95 -6.93
N ARG A 62 -15.40 -11.47 -6.68
CA ARG A 62 -16.65 -10.71 -6.77
C ARG A 62 -17.51 -10.96 -5.55
N TRP A 63 -18.11 -9.90 -5.04
CA TRP A 63 -19.03 -9.95 -3.91
C TRP A 63 -20.33 -9.25 -4.28
N GLU A 64 -21.46 -9.83 -3.86
CA GLU A 64 -22.75 -9.16 -3.92
C GLU A 64 -22.92 -8.33 -2.66
N ALA A 65 -23.06 -7.02 -2.83
CA ALA A 65 -23.12 -6.07 -1.73
C ALA A 65 -24.53 -5.90 -1.14
N GLY A 66 -25.53 -6.50 -1.80
CA GLY A 66 -26.94 -6.31 -1.52
C GLY A 66 -27.61 -5.43 -2.57
N THR A 67 -28.81 -4.95 -2.27
CA THR A 67 -29.53 -4.03 -3.14
C THR A 67 -29.08 -2.58 -2.94
N ILE A 68 -29.45 -1.68 -3.84
CA ILE A 68 -29.24 -0.23 -3.67
C ILE A 68 -29.79 0.23 -2.31
N ARG A 69 -30.97 -0.27 -1.91
CA ARG A 69 -31.57 0.04 -0.61
C ARG A 69 -30.68 -0.39 0.56
N ASP A 70 -30.18 -1.63 0.55
CA ASP A 70 -29.37 -2.16 1.64
C ASP A 70 -28.04 -1.41 1.80
N VAL A 71 -27.40 -1.13 0.67
CA VAL A 71 -26.06 -0.53 0.62
C VAL A 71 -26.08 0.93 1.04
N VAL A 72 -27.09 1.70 0.64
CA VAL A 72 -27.23 3.11 1.04
C VAL A 72 -27.49 3.23 2.55
N GLU A 73 -28.28 2.32 3.12
CA GLU A 73 -28.63 2.37 4.55
C GLU A 73 -27.48 1.94 5.48
N ARG A 74 -26.66 0.97 5.06
CA ARG A 74 -25.72 0.28 5.98
C ARG A 74 -24.26 0.35 5.54
N GLY A 75 -23.99 0.83 4.32
CA GLY A 75 -22.73 0.60 3.64
C GLY A 75 -22.51 -0.88 3.34
N HIS A 76 -21.34 -1.21 2.78
CA HIS A 76 -20.97 -2.60 2.57
C HIS A 76 -19.61 -2.93 3.17
N TYR A 77 -19.55 -4.08 3.85
CA TYR A 77 -18.35 -4.61 4.48
C TYR A 77 -18.20 -6.08 4.08
N VAL A 78 -17.02 -6.40 3.55
CA VAL A 78 -16.60 -7.77 3.29
C VAL A 78 -15.58 -8.14 4.34
N ASP A 79 -15.88 -9.16 5.12
CA ASP A 79 -15.06 -9.65 6.23
C ASP A 79 -13.88 -10.49 5.78
N ARG A 80 -13.90 -11.02 4.55
CA ARG A 80 -12.82 -11.85 4.00
C ARG A 80 -12.65 -11.69 2.48
N MET A 81 -11.44 -11.33 2.07
CA MET A 81 -10.92 -11.50 0.71
C MET A 81 -10.15 -12.82 0.63
N GLN A 82 -10.46 -13.66 -0.34
CA GLN A 82 -9.86 -14.99 -0.46
C GLN A 82 -8.70 -15.01 -1.45
N GLU A 83 -8.93 -14.51 -2.65
CA GLU A 83 -8.00 -14.67 -3.78
C GLU A 83 -7.39 -13.34 -4.21
N ALA A 84 -8.16 -12.25 -4.17
CA ALA A 84 -7.71 -10.96 -4.66
C ALA A 84 -6.63 -10.33 -3.74
N PRO A 85 -5.47 -9.91 -4.26
CA PRO A 85 -4.47 -9.17 -3.48
C PRO A 85 -5.02 -7.85 -2.92
N ILE A 86 -4.49 -7.37 -1.78
CA ILE A 86 -4.87 -6.07 -1.19
C ILE A 86 -4.63 -4.87 -2.12
N THR A 87 -3.76 -5.03 -3.11
CA THR A 87 -3.41 -4.02 -4.13
C THR A 87 -4.29 -4.09 -5.39
N SER A 88 -5.31 -4.95 -5.40
CA SER A 88 -6.25 -5.09 -6.51
C SER A 88 -6.97 -3.79 -6.83
N GLN A 89 -7.32 -3.61 -8.10
CA GLN A 89 -8.27 -2.56 -8.47
C GLN A 89 -9.68 -3.02 -8.15
N PHE A 90 -10.51 -2.09 -7.68
CA PHE A 90 -11.91 -2.35 -7.36
C PHE A 90 -12.83 -1.68 -8.37
N ARG A 91 -14.05 -2.20 -8.50
CA ARG A 91 -15.12 -1.59 -9.28
C ARG A 91 -16.45 -1.89 -8.64
N VAL A 92 -17.31 -0.89 -8.70
CA VAL A 92 -18.70 -1.00 -8.30
C VAL A 92 -19.54 -1.15 -9.57
N VAL A 93 -20.43 -2.11 -9.54
CA VAL A 93 -21.27 -2.50 -10.67
C VAL A 93 -22.71 -2.59 -10.15
N VAL A 94 -23.65 -1.92 -10.82
CA VAL A 94 -25.07 -1.95 -10.48
C VAL A 94 -25.81 -2.71 -11.57
N VAL A 95 -26.46 -3.79 -11.18
CA VAL A 95 -27.14 -4.73 -12.06
C VAL A 95 -28.64 -4.70 -11.79
N ASP A 96 -29.44 -4.89 -12.82
CA ASP A 96 -30.89 -4.95 -12.69
C ASP A 96 -31.33 -6.10 -11.77
N GLY A 97 -32.37 -5.85 -10.97
CA GLY A 97 -32.88 -6.77 -9.96
C GLY A 97 -33.83 -7.84 -10.51
N ASP A 98 -34.22 -7.73 -11.78
CA ASP A 98 -35.16 -8.63 -12.47
C ASP A 98 -34.55 -9.98 -12.89
N GLY A 99 -33.27 -10.22 -12.58
CA GLY A 99 -32.56 -11.44 -12.93
C GLY A 99 -32.01 -11.49 -14.36
N THR A 100 -32.20 -10.43 -15.16
CA THR A 100 -31.67 -10.36 -16.54
C THR A 100 -30.15 -10.20 -16.59
N GLY A 101 -29.52 -9.78 -15.49
CA GLY A 101 -28.10 -9.47 -15.44
C GLY A 101 -27.74 -8.17 -16.17
N LYS A 102 -28.72 -7.35 -16.54
CA LYS A 102 -28.52 -6.10 -17.27
C LYS A 102 -27.72 -5.10 -16.42
N LEU A 103 -26.64 -4.58 -17.00
CA LEU A 103 -25.78 -3.62 -16.34
C LEU A 103 -26.37 -2.20 -16.38
N LEU A 104 -26.85 -1.69 -15.23
CA LEU A 104 -27.45 -0.37 -15.10
C LEU A 104 -26.43 0.73 -14.85
N GLY A 105 -25.37 0.43 -14.11
CA GLY A 105 -24.35 1.41 -13.74
C GLY A 105 -22.99 0.78 -13.45
N ALA A 106 -21.92 1.54 -13.63
CA ALA A 106 -20.60 1.10 -13.20
C ALA A 106 -19.65 2.26 -12.92
N SER A 107 -18.78 2.08 -11.93
CA SER A 107 -17.63 2.96 -11.70
C SER A 107 -16.50 2.67 -12.70
N GLY A 108 -15.57 3.62 -12.80
CA GLY A 108 -14.21 3.32 -13.24
C GLY A 108 -13.42 2.53 -12.19
N PRO A 109 -12.16 2.17 -12.44
CA PRO A 109 -11.32 1.51 -11.46
C PRO A 109 -11.08 2.38 -10.22
N ILE A 110 -11.28 1.79 -9.05
CA ILE A 110 -11.08 2.38 -7.73
C ILE A 110 -9.80 1.79 -7.14
N LYS A 111 -8.83 2.64 -6.83
CA LYS A 111 -7.65 2.22 -6.06
C LYS A 111 -8.05 2.17 -4.58
N PRO A 112 -7.79 1.05 -3.87
CA PRO A 112 -8.12 0.96 -2.46
C PRO A 112 -7.23 1.91 -1.65
N ARG A 113 -7.79 2.45 -0.57
CA ARG A 113 -7.03 3.08 0.50
C ARG A 113 -6.54 1.99 1.44
N LEU A 114 -5.23 1.90 1.61
CA LEU A 114 -4.60 1.02 2.60
C LEU A 114 -4.53 1.75 3.95
N PRO A 115 -4.52 1.05 5.09
CA PRO A 115 -4.52 1.68 6.42
C PRO A 115 -3.18 2.36 6.75
N VAL A 116 -2.12 2.00 6.05
CA VAL A 116 -0.79 2.58 6.20
C VAL A 116 -0.41 3.19 4.85
N GLU A 117 -0.21 4.50 4.80
CA GLU A 117 0.45 5.12 3.66
C GLU A 117 1.91 4.63 3.62
N SER A 118 2.39 4.28 2.43
CA SER A 118 3.77 3.82 2.28
C SER A 118 4.72 4.93 2.71
N LEU A 119 5.58 4.66 3.70
CA LEU A 119 6.60 5.60 4.17
C LEU A 119 7.66 5.93 3.11
N ILE A 120 7.74 5.12 2.05
CA ILE A 120 8.62 5.34 0.91
C ILE A 120 7.82 5.38 -0.40
N ALA A 121 8.10 6.39 -1.22
CA ALA A 121 7.62 6.44 -2.59
C ALA A 121 8.43 5.51 -3.50
N LEU A 122 7.82 5.01 -4.56
CA LEU A 122 8.50 4.17 -5.56
C LEU A 122 8.49 4.88 -6.91
N GLU A 123 9.68 5.14 -7.46
CA GLU A 123 9.81 5.85 -8.73
C GLU A 123 10.73 5.11 -9.72
N PRO A 124 10.25 4.80 -10.95
CA PRO A 124 11.10 4.28 -12.00
C PRO A 124 12.07 5.35 -12.51
N LYS A 125 13.36 5.03 -12.58
CA LYS A 125 14.40 5.92 -13.11
C LYS A 125 15.43 5.11 -13.91
N ASP A 126 16.09 5.74 -14.88
CA ASP A 126 17.28 5.15 -15.47
C ASP A 126 18.43 5.25 -14.45
N LEU A 127 18.88 4.09 -13.97
CA LEU A 127 19.95 3.98 -12.98
C LEU A 127 21.21 3.32 -13.58
N GLY A 128 21.29 3.18 -14.91
CA GLY A 128 22.38 2.47 -15.56
C GLY A 128 22.48 1.02 -15.08
N GLY A 129 23.57 0.69 -14.37
CA GLY A 129 23.81 -0.67 -13.85
C GLY A 129 23.25 -0.95 -12.45
N GLU A 130 22.77 0.07 -11.73
CA GLU A 130 22.18 -0.13 -10.39
C GLU A 130 20.76 -0.69 -10.51
N VAL A 131 20.36 -1.62 -9.64
CA VAL A 131 19.00 -2.19 -9.66
C VAL A 131 17.99 -1.26 -8.97
N TRP A 132 18.39 -0.66 -7.86
CA TRP A 132 17.61 0.28 -7.06
C TRP A 132 18.53 1.19 -6.24
N ARG A 133 18.02 2.34 -5.79
CA ARG A 133 18.70 3.26 -4.88
C ARG A 133 17.69 4.05 -4.04
N VAL A 134 18.04 4.42 -2.81
CA VAL A 134 17.27 5.43 -2.05
C VAL A 134 17.77 6.81 -2.44
N ASP A 135 16.86 7.64 -2.91
CA ASP A 135 17.09 9.06 -3.21
C ASP A 135 16.44 9.90 -2.12
N PHE A 136 17.22 10.78 -1.51
CA PHE A 136 16.76 11.69 -0.45
C PHE A 136 16.39 13.08 -1.01
N GLY A 137 16.70 13.36 -2.28
CA GLY A 137 16.43 14.65 -2.92
C GLY A 137 17.02 15.84 -2.15
N ASP A 138 16.40 17.02 -2.34
CA ASP A 138 16.72 18.24 -1.59
C ASP A 138 15.89 18.36 -0.28
N GLY A 139 15.61 17.22 0.38
CA GLY A 139 15.03 17.19 1.74
C GLY A 139 13.52 16.91 1.85
N ASP A 140 12.78 16.70 0.75
CA ASP A 140 11.32 16.50 0.78
C ASP A 140 10.87 15.19 1.45
N ARG A 141 11.32 14.05 0.91
CA ARG A 141 11.06 12.70 1.45
C ARG A 141 11.91 11.64 0.74
N PRO A 142 12.27 10.52 1.40
CA PRO A 142 12.98 9.43 0.75
C PRO A 142 12.12 8.76 -0.32
N THR A 143 12.74 8.47 -1.45
CA THR A 143 12.14 7.79 -2.59
C THR A 143 13.00 6.60 -3.00
N LEU A 144 12.37 5.43 -3.12
CA LEU A 144 13.01 4.25 -3.68
C LEU A 144 12.99 4.36 -5.20
N LEU A 145 14.14 4.70 -5.78
CA LEU A 145 14.35 4.66 -7.22
C LEU A 145 14.57 3.22 -7.64
N VAL A 146 13.88 2.80 -8.70
CA VAL A 146 14.04 1.47 -9.29
C VAL A 146 14.38 1.57 -10.75
N ASN A 147 15.32 0.73 -11.20
CA ASN A 147 15.82 0.82 -12.57
C ASN A 147 14.72 0.46 -13.57
N ASN A 148 14.40 1.39 -14.45
CA ASN A 148 13.38 1.21 -15.48
C ASN A 148 13.89 0.46 -16.72
N GLN A 149 15.19 0.19 -16.83
CA GLN A 149 15.79 -0.66 -17.86
C GLN A 149 15.57 -2.16 -17.59
N LEU A 150 15.19 -2.50 -16.36
CA LEU A 150 14.86 -3.85 -15.94
C LEU A 150 13.33 -4.02 -16.01
N GLU A 151 12.87 -4.94 -16.85
CA GLU A 151 11.43 -5.20 -17.03
C GLU A 151 10.75 -5.58 -15.71
N MET A 152 9.52 -5.09 -15.51
CA MET A 152 8.67 -5.40 -14.35
C MET A 152 9.22 -5.03 -12.96
N MET A 153 10.32 -4.26 -12.85
CA MET A 153 10.92 -3.93 -11.53
C MET A 153 9.94 -3.28 -10.55
N SER A 154 9.07 -2.38 -11.03
CA SER A 154 8.04 -1.77 -10.17
C SER A 154 7.04 -2.78 -9.62
N GLU A 155 6.80 -3.88 -10.34
CA GLU A 155 5.93 -4.97 -9.90
C GLU A 155 6.68 -5.90 -8.94
N ILE A 156 7.95 -6.20 -9.22
CA ILE A 156 8.84 -6.98 -8.36
C ILE A 156 8.94 -6.32 -6.99
N VAL A 157 9.24 -5.02 -6.92
CA VAL A 157 9.38 -4.32 -5.63
C VAL A 157 8.12 -4.41 -4.76
N ARG A 158 6.95 -4.46 -5.39
CA ARG A 158 5.66 -4.51 -4.68
C ARG A 158 5.23 -5.91 -4.30
N ASN A 159 5.59 -6.93 -5.08
CA ASN A 159 4.98 -8.27 -4.98
C ASN A 159 5.98 -9.39 -4.72
N ASP A 160 7.25 -9.16 -4.97
CA ASP A 160 8.30 -10.15 -4.78
C ASP A 160 8.76 -10.12 -3.32
N ALA A 161 8.41 -11.19 -2.61
CA ALA A 161 8.79 -11.38 -1.21
C ALA A 161 10.31 -11.46 -1.03
N GLN A 162 11.03 -12.08 -1.96
CA GLN A 162 12.48 -12.23 -1.92
C GLN A 162 13.17 -10.87 -2.12
N PHE A 163 12.70 -10.08 -3.09
CA PHE A 163 13.20 -8.73 -3.29
C PHE A 163 12.97 -7.87 -2.04
N ARG A 164 11.75 -7.89 -1.48
CA ARG A 164 11.44 -7.11 -0.27
C ARG A 164 12.26 -7.54 0.93
N ALA A 165 12.50 -8.85 1.10
CA ALA A 165 13.35 -9.38 2.15
C ALA A 165 14.78 -8.84 2.09
N LEU A 166 15.33 -8.66 0.89
CA LEU A 166 16.69 -8.13 0.71
C LEU A 166 16.74 -6.59 0.76
N VAL A 167 15.73 -5.92 0.22
CA VAL A 167 15.77 -4.46 0.00
C VAL A 167 15.24 -3.67 1.19
N MET A 168 14.14 -4.08 1.81
CA MET A 168 13.49 -3.28 2.87
C MET A 168 14.37 -3.07 4.11
N PRO A 169 15.14 -4.06 4.60
CA PRO A 169 16.09 -3.83 5.70
C PRO A 169 17.17 -2.80 5.35
N GLN A 170 17.65 -2.80 4.10
CA GLN A 170 18.67 -1.84 3.65
C GLN A 170 18.10 -0.44 3.44
N VAL A 171 16.86 -0.34 2.94
CA VAL A 171 16.13 0.92 2.85
C VAL A 171 15.97 1.53 4.25
N LEU A 172 15.48 0.75 5.21
CA LEU A 172 15.31 1.24 6.59
C LEU A 172 16.64 1.70 7.19
N ARG A 173 17.71 0.89 7.03
CA ARG A 173 19.06 1.28 7.47
C ARG A 173 19.48 2.62 6.88
N SER A 174 19.40 2.75 5.55
CA SER A 174 19.83 3.95 4.84
C SER A 174 19.05 5.18 5.30
N VAL A 175 17.73 5.03 5.47
CA VAL A 175 16.86 6.13 5.91
C VAL A 175 17.18 6.54 7.34
N LEU A 176 17.29 5.62 8.28
CA LEU A 176 17.65 5.96 9.67
C LEU A 176 19.05 6.56 9.77
N THR A 177 20.00 6.09 8.96
CA THR A 177 21.33 6.70 8.87
C THR A 177 21.25 8.16 8.40
N GLN A 178 20.45 8.45 7.36
CA GLN A 178 20.23 9.83 6.90
C GLN A 178 19.63 10.69 8.02
N ILE A 179 18.56 10.21 8.67
CA ILE A 179 17.86 10.93 9.75
C ILE A 179 18.83 11.27 10.90
N VAL A 180 19.59 10.28 11.37
CA VAL A 180 20.40 10.41 12.59
C VAL A 180 21.73 11.14 12.34
N PHE A 181 22.40 10.86 11.23
CA PHE A 181 23.77 11.36 10.99
C PHE A 181 23.86 12.55 10.05
N VAL A 182 22.84 12.80 9.23
CA VAL A 182 22.88 13.89 8.24
C VAL A 182 21.89 14.98 8.61
N ASP A 183 20.64 14.61 8.90
CA ASP A 183 19.58 15.58 9.18
C ASP A 183 19.59 16.00 10.65
N GLY A 184 20.02 15.11 11.56
CA GLY A 184 20.05 15.36 13.00
C GLY A 184 18.65 15.54 13.62
N ALA A 185 17.61 15.04 12.96
CA ALA A 185 16.23 15.30 13.31
C ALA A 185 15.80 14.56 14.60
N ASP A 186 15.03 15.23 15.45
CA ASP A 186 14.44 14.66 16.65
C ASP A 186 12.93 14.41 16.48
N LEU A 187 12.37 13.46 17.22
CA LEU A 187 10.91 13.26 17.31
C LEU A 187 10.20 14.45 17.97
N ASP A 188 10.91 15.17 18.83
CA ASP A 188 10.40 16.34 19.54
C ASP A 188 10.45 17.63 18.69
N ASP A 189 11.03 17.59 17.49
CA ASP A 189 10.98 18.73 16.57
C ASP A 189 9.55 18.92 16.04
N GLU A 190 9.01 20.15 16.20
CA GLU A 190 7.62 20.48 15.88
C GLU A 190 7.32 20.38 14.36
N GLU A 191 8.33 20.39 13.49
CA GLU A 191 8.14 20.26 12.04
C GLU A 191 7.63 18.85 11.67
N ASP A 192 6.44 18.78 11.06
CA ASP A 192 5.85 17.56 10.50
C ASP A 192 6.60 17.09 9.24
N GLY A 193 7.85 16.67 9.44
CA GLY A 193 8.71 16.10 8.41
C GLY A 193 8.48 14.60 8.21
N TRP A 194 8.94 14.10 7.06
CA TRP A 194 8.89 12.67 6.72
C TRP A 194 9.59 11.78 7.76
N HIS A 195 10.54 12.34 8.52
CA HIS A 195 11.28 11.69 9.61
C HIS A 195 10.35 11.06 10.66
N LYS A 196 9.25 11.74 11.03
CA LYS A 196 8.35 11.29 12.10
C LYS A 196 7.76 9.91 11.81
N GLY A 197 7.39 9.63 10.56
CA GLY A 197 6.85 8.33 10.16
C GLY A 197 7.87 7.19 10.31
N TRP A 198 9.13 7.46 9.95
CA TRP A 198 10.22 6.47 10.06
C TRP A 198 10.68 6.26 11.50
N LEU A 199 10.80 7.32 12.28
CA LEU A 199 11.15 7.22 13.70
C LEU A 199 10.02 6.54 14.49
N SER A 200 8.75 6.82 14.18
CA SER A 200 7.60 6.11 14.76
C SER A 200 7.65 4.62 14.43
N LEU A 201 7.97 4.26 13.17
CA LEU A 201 8.16 2.86 12.79
C LEU A 201 9.31 2.22 13.59
N ALA A 202 10.47 2.87 13.70
CA ALA A 202 11.63 2.38 14.42
C ALA A 202 11.31 2.11 15.90
N LEU A 203 10.64 3.06 16.56
CA LEU A 203 10.19 2.90 17.95
C LEU A 203 9.14 1.80 18.10
N SER A 204 8.26 1.61 17.11
CA SER A 204 7.24 0.55 17.19
C SER A 204 7.82 -0.87 17.14
N VAL A 205 9.01 -1.05 16.55
CA VAL A 205 9.65 -2.37 16.40
C VAL A 205 10.68 -2.68 17.48
N HIS A 206 11.46 -1.68 17.92
CA HIS A 206 12.55 -1.88 18.89
C HIS A 206 12.29 -1.23 20.25
N GLY A 207 11.44 -0.20 20.30
CA GLY A 207 11.29 0.66 21.47
C GLY A 207 12.54 1.50 21.75
N GLY A 208 12.59 2.08 22.96
CA GLY A 208 13.72 2.88 23.42
C GLY A 208 13.64 4.36 23.02
N GLN A 209 14.79 5.03 23.04
CA GLN A 209 14.94 6.44 22.65
C GLN A 209 15.81 6.54 21.41
N VAL A 210 15.50 7.49 20.54
CA VAL A 210 16.33 7.81 19.38
C VAL A 210 17.65 8.44 19.88
N PRO A 211 18.82 7.87 19.52
CA PRO A 211 20.10 8.46 19.92
C PRO A 211 20.27 9.85 19.32
N LYS A 212 20.75 10.79 20.12
CA LYS A 212 21.13 12.13 19.65
C LYS A 212 22.62 12.15 19.36
N VAL A 213 22.99 12.47 18.12
CA VAL A 213 24.37 12.75 17.73
C VAL A 213 24.51 14.26 17.68
N THR A 214 24.92 14.87 18.80
CA THR A 214 24.99 16.33 18.92
C THR A 214 26.28 16.92 18.34
N GLU A 215 27.35 16.11 18.31
CA GLU A 215 28.64 16.49 17.75
C GLU A 215 29.09 15.46 16.72
N ARG A 216 29.42 15.93 15.50
CA ARG A 216 29.73 15.07 14.35
C ARG A 216 30.98 14.21 14.53
N ASP A 217 31.86 14.59 15.45
CA ASP A 217 33.12 13.90 15.76
C ASP A 217 33.07 13.11 17.09
N ASP A 218 31.91 13.04 17.77
CA ASP A 218 31.76 12.20 18.96
C ASP A 218 31.60 10.72 18.54
N GLN A 219 32.72 10.02 18.49
CA GLN A 219 32.77 8.63 18.09
C GLN A 219 31.95 7.71 19.00
N ALA A 220 31.82 8.01 20.30
CA ALA A 220 31.03 7.19 21.21
C ALA A 220 29.52 7.33 20.92
N GLN A 221 29.06 8.55 20.63
CA GLN A 221 27.67 8.78 20.19
C GLN A 221 27.40 8.15 18.83
N ALA A 222 28.35 8.23 17.90
CA ALA A 222 28.22 7.63 16.59
C ALA A 222 28.12 6.10 16.65
N GLU A 223 28.92 5.45 17.50
CA GLU A 223 28.85 4.00 17.75
C GLU A 223 27.50 3.61 18.36
N LEU A 224 27.00 4.35 19.36
CA LEU A 224 25.68 4.10 19.95
C LEU A 224 24.54 4.27 18.94
N ALA A 225 24.61 5.29 18.10
CA ALA A 225 23.64 5.55 17.05
C ALA A 225 23.64 4.42 16.01
N GLN A 226 24.82 3.98 15.56
CA GLN A 226 24.94 2.88 14.62
C GLN A 226 24.39 1.57 15.20
N ASP A 227 24.74 1.25 16.44
CA ASP A 227 24.24 0.08 17.15
C ASP A 227 22.70 0.09 17.27
N TRP A 228 22.12 1.26 17.55
CA TRP A 228 20.67 1.41 17.60
C TRP A 228 20.02 1.15 16.23
N ILE A 229 20.57 1.72 15.14
CA ILE A 229 20.09 1.48 13.78
C ILE A 229 20.12 -0.02 13.46
N GLU A 230 21.22 -0.71 13.74
CA GLU A 230 21.33 -2.14 13.46
C GLU A 230 20.34 -2.98 14.27
N ARG A 231 20.10 -2.63 15.54
CA ARG A 231 19.09 -3.31 16.37
C ARG A 231 17.67 -3.09 15.85
N VAL A 232 17.34 -1.87 15.43
CA VAL A 232 16.05 -1.55 14.80
C VAL A 232 15.87 -2.36 13.52
N VAL A 233 16.89 -2.43 12.66
CA VAL A 233 16.85 -3.17 11.40
C VAL A 233 16.71 -4.68 11.64
N SER A 234 17.41 -5.24 12.65
CA SER A 234 17.24 -6.64 13.05
C SER A 234 15.82 -6.92 13.50
N ALA A 235 15.28 -6.12 14.43
CA ALA A 235 13.93 -6.26 14.93
C ALA A 235 12.87 -6.13 13.82
N PHE A 236 13.04 -5.16 12.91
CA PHE A 236 12.18 -5.02 11.73
C PHE A 236 12.23 -6.23 10.80
N SER A 237 13.43 -6.76 10.55
CA SER A 237 13.63 -7.94 9.69
C SER A 237 12.99 -9.20 10.27
N GLU A 238 12.95 -9.32 11.60
CA GLU A 238 12.34 -10.43 12.33
C GLU A 238 10.82 -10.29 12.47
N GLN A 239 10.31 -9.10 12.81
CA GLN A 239 8.91 -8.91 13.21
C GLN A 239 7.98 -8.47 12.09
N LYS A 240 8.49 -7.74 11.09
CA LYS A 240 7.66 -7.08 10.06
C LYS A 240 7.89 -7.64 8.66
N VAL A 241 9.13 -8.03 8.35
CA VAL A 241 9.47 -8.57 7.04
C VAL A 241 9.58 -10.09 7.05
N HIS A 242 9.94 -10.72 8.18
CA HIS A 242 10.34 -12.14 8.22
C HIS A 242 11.36 -12.46 7.13
N ALA A 243 12.35 -11.57 6.96
CA ALA A 243 13.18 -11.51 5.76
C ALA A 243 13.91 -12.83 5.46
N ALA A 244 14.45 -13.47 6.50
CA ALA A 244 15.15 -14.74 6.35
C ALA A 244 14.21 -15.89 5.94
N ASP A 245 12.99 -15.92 6.47
CA ASP A 245 12.02 -16.97 6.17
C ASP A 245 11.44 -16.80 4.76
N LEU A 246 11.02 -15.58 4.39
CA LEU A 246 10.58 -15.26 3.04
C LEU A 246 11.64 -15.57 1.97
N TYR A 247 12.91 -15.25 2.26
CA TYR A 247 14.00 -15.55 1.33
C TYR A 247 14.20 -17.07 1.16
N ARG A 248 14.15 -17.85 2.26
CA ARG A 248 14.28 -19.31 2.20
C ARG A 248 13.11 -19.96 1.45
N GLU A 249 11.89 -19.54 1.72
CA GLU A 249 10.68 -20.04 1.03
C GLU A 249 10.75 -19.77 -0.47
N ALA A 250 11.15 -18.56 -0.88
CA ALA A 250 11.31 -18.21 -2.28
C ALA A 250 12.38 -19.07 -3.00
N GLN A 251 13.51 -19.35 -2.33
CA GLN A 251 14.56 -20.22 -2.88
C GLN A 251 14.08 -21.68 -3.05
N GLN A 252 13.29 -22.17 -2.11
CA GLN A 252 12.71 -23.52 -2.20
C GLN A 252 11.67 -23.62 -3.32
N ALA A 253 10.87 -22.58 -3.55
CA ALA A 253 9.88 -22.56 -4.62
C ALA A 253 10.50 -22.47 -6.04
N ALA A 254 11.74 -22.01 -6.14
CA ALA A 254 12.49 -21.89 -7.39
C ALA A 254 13.33 -23.13 -7.75
N SER A 255 13.40 -24.12 -6.84
CA SER A 255 14.16 -25.38 -6.99
C SER A 255 13.26 -26.53 -7.42
#